data_AF-A0A0F9ARB8-F1
#
_entry.id   AF-A0A0F9ARB8-F1
#
_cell.length_a   1.000
_cell.length_b   1.000
_cell.length_c   1.000
_cell.angle_alpha   90.00
_cell.angle_beta   90.00
_cell.angle_gamma   90.00
#
_symmetry.space_group_name_H-M   'P 1'
#
loop_
_entity.id
_entity.type
_entity.pdbx_description
1 polymer ?
#
loop_
_entity_poly.entity_id
_entity_poly.type
_entity_poly.pdbx_seq_one_letter_code
_entity_poly.pdbx_strand_id
1 'polypeptide(L)'
;MRANSLFITLLLIFSLSACSTVSGWFAEDSYEEPPEALTEFTAEFEPQVLWDKSTGDGADGTKTNLPAWWQNDLLFTTDIEGDITAINADSGKVVWDNDLDTRVITGVGGGMGMIFVGTQKGVLIALQETDGAELWRSQLTSEVLAPATASNDV
;
A
#
# COMPACT_ATOMS: atom_id res chain seq x y z
N MET A 1 -53.57 35.02 21.90
CA MET A 1 -52.97 33.85 21.22
C MET A 1 -51.56 34.11 20.65
N ARG A 2 -50.71 34.96 21.29
CA ARG A 2 -49.33 35.25 20.80
C ARG A 2 -48.21 34.64 21.65
N ALA A 3 -48.51 34.16 22.86
CA ALA A 3 -47.52 33.58 23.77
C ALA A 3 -47.08 32.15 23.39
N ASN A 4 -47.96 31.36 22.76
CA ASN A 4 -47.68 29.94 22.45
C ASN A 4 -46.69 29.76 21.28
N SER A 5 -46.73 30.67 20.29
CA SER A 5 -45.78 30.67 19.17
C SER A 5 -44.38 31.08 19.63
N LEU A 6 -44.26 32.06 20.53
CA LEU A 6 -42.95 32.49 21.05
C LEU A 6 -42.25 31.38 21.85
N PHE A 7 -43.02 30.59 22.62
CA PHE A 7 -42.50 29.51 23.44
C PHE A 7 -42.00 28.32 22.58
N ILE A 8 -42.72 27.99 21.50
CA ILE A 8 -42.31 26.96 20.54
C ILE A 8 -41.03 27.37 19.80
N THR A 9 -40.92 28.62 19.38
CA THR A 9 -39.71 29.13 18.71
C THR A 9 -38.50 29.10 19.64
N LEU A 10 -38.67 29.43 20.92
CA LEU A 10 -37.59 29.40 21.91
C LEU A 10 -37.11 27.97 22.19
N LEU A 11 -38.03 27.00 22.25
CA LEU A 11 -37.70 25.58 22.45
C LEU A 11 -36.95 24.99 21.25
N LEU A 12 -37.33 25.40 20.03
CA LEU A 12 -36.67 24.98 18.80
C LEU A 12 -35.23 25.51 18.73
N ILE A 13 -35.00 26.78 19.07
CA ILE A 13 -33.66 27.38 19.11
C ILE A 13 -32.78 26.66 20.15
N PHE A 14 -33.34 26.29 21.30
CA PHE A 14 -32.60 25.53 22.32
C PHE A 14 -32.20 24.13 21.84
N SER A 15 -33.04 23.46 21.02
CA SER A 15 -32.73 22.15 20.47
C SER A 15 -31.66 22.17 19.37
N LEU A 16 -31.57 23.24 18.57
CA LEU A 16 -30.53 23.36 17.54
C LEU A 16 -29.14 23.69 18.12
N SER A 17 -29.09 24.40 19.25
CA SER A 17 -27.82 24.70 19.95
C SER A 17 -27.19 23.50 20.66
N ALA A 18 -27.90 22.37 20.74
CA ALA A 18 -27.35 21.15 21.33
C ALA A 18 -26.26 20.50 20.45
N CYS A 19 -26.25 20.72 19.12
CA CYS A 19 -25.28 20.09 18.22
C CYS A 19 -23.87 20.72 18.26
N SER A 20 -23.72 21.97 18.73
CA SER A 20 -22.39 22.61 18.80
C SER A 20 -21.60 22.28 20.07
N THR A 21 -22.24 21.75 21.11
CA THR A 21 -21.60 21.44 22.41
C THR A 21 -20.98 20.04 22.45
N VAL A 22 -21.33 19.16 21.52
CA VAL A 22 -20.93 17.73 21.51
C VAL A 22 -19.72 17.42 20.62
N SER A 23 -19.04 18.45 20.08
CA SER A 23 -17.94 18.28 19.12
C SER A 23 -16.78 17.42 19.63
N GLY A 24 -16.61 17.31 20.95
CA GLY A 24 -15.55 16.53 21.59
C GLY A 24 -15.95 15.13 22.07
N TRP A 25 -17.22 14.72 21.98
CA TRP A 25 -17.65 13.39 22.46
C TRP A 25 -17.23 12.28 21.48
N PHE A 26 -17.13 12.58 20.19
CA PHE A 26 -16.68 11.64 19.17
C PHE A 26 -15.23 11.86 18.72
N ALA A 27 -14.50 12.73 19.43
CA ALA A 27 -13.06 12.84 19.26
C ALA A 27 -12.42 11.65 20.01
N GLU A 28 -12.18 10.57 19.28
CA GLU A 28 -11.39 9.45 19.78
C GLU A 28 -9.94 9.92 19.78
N ASP A 29 -9.46 10.46 20.92
CA ASP A 29 -8.04 10.68 21.14
C ASP A 29 -7.39 9.29 21.25
N SER A 30 -6.98 8.72 20.12
CA SER A 30 -6.27 7.45 20.09
C SER A 30 -4.90 7.63 20.72
N TYR A 31 -4.73 7.14 21.95
CA TYR A 31 -3.41 7.05 22.58
C TYR A 31 -2.57 6.03 21.81
N GLU A 32 -1.56 6.51 21.08
CA GLU A 32 -0.52 5.66 20.50
C GLU A 32 0.62 5.55 21.51
N GLU A 33 0.87 4.34 22.01
CA GLU A 33 1.99 4.08 22.90
C GLU A 33 3.31 4.39 22.17
N PRO A 34 4.21 5.20 22.77
CA PRO A 34 5.50 5.46 22.17
C PRO A 34 6.28 4.14 22.04
N PRO A 35 7.05 3.95 20.96
CA PRO A 35 7.83 2.73 20.79
C PRO A 35 8.81 2.54 21.95
N GLU A 36 8.95 1.31 22.40
CA GLU A 36 9.95 0.96 23.41
C GLU A 36 11.36 1.25 22.87
N ALA A 37 12.25 1.70 23.74
CA ALA A 37 13.63 1.93 23.36
C ALA A 37 14.30 0.60 22.94
N LEU A 38 15.24 0.70 21.99
CA LEU A 38 15.99 -0.47 21.55
C LEU A 38 16.73 -1.11 22.73
N THR A 39 16.61 -2.43 22.86
CA THR A 39 17.35 -3.18 23.87
C THR A 39 18.77 -3.39 23.38
N GLU A 40 19.73 -3.05 24.23
CA GLU A 40 21.15 -3.32 23.96
C GLU A 40 21.40 -4.82 23.92
N PHE A 41 22.09 -5.29 22.87
CA PHE A 41 22.49 -6.68 22.73
C PHE A 41 23.94 -6.77 22.24
N THR A 42 24.58 -7.91 22.50
CA THR A 42 25.92 -8.18 21.95
C THR A 42 25.75 -8.82 20.57
N ALA A 43 26.20 -8.14 19.52
CA ALA A 43 26.17 -8.68 18.17
C ALA A 43 27.18 -9.83 18.00
N GLU A 44 26.70 -11.01 17.59
CA GLU A 44 27.56 -12.16 17.28
C GLU A 44 28.17 -12.06 15.86
N PHE A 45 27.53 -11.29 14.98
CA PHE A 45 28.00 -11.00 13.64
C PHE A 45 27.49 -9.62 13.20
N GLU A 46 28.20 -9.00 12.26
CA GLU A 46 27.80 -7.74 11.63
C GLU A 46 27.43 -7.99 10.17
N PRO A 47 26.14 -7.86 9.78
CA PRO A 47 25.73 -8.02 8.40
C PRO A 47 26.38 -6.92 7.53
N GLN A 48 26.83 -7.31 6.34
CA GLN A 48 27.38 -6.40 5.35
C GLN A 48 26.31 -6.14 4.28
N VAL A 49 26.06 -4.86 3.98
CA VAL A 49 25.18 -4.47 2.88
C VAL A 49 25.91 -4.70 1.56
N LEU A 50 25.40 -5.59 0.71
CA LEU A 50 25.99 -5.88 -0.60
C LEU A 50 25.73 -4.75 -1.60
N TRP A 51 24.51 -4.23 -1.62
CA TRP A 51 24.09 -3.08 -2.41
C TRP A 51 22.85 -2.45 -1.79
N ASP A 52 22.59 -1.21 -2.16
CA ASP A 52 21.39 -0.45 -1.81
C ASP A 52 20.83 0.19 -3.09
N LYS A 53 19.50 0.17 -3.24
CA LYS A 53 18.84 0.71 -4.43
C LYS A 53 17.46 1.25 -4.09
N SER A 54 17.27 2.54 -4.35
CA SER A 54 15.94 3.16 -4.41
C SER A 54 15.20 2.77 -5.69
N THR A 55 13.91 2.48 -5.56
CA THR A 55 13.04 1.92 -6.60
C THR A 55 11.71 2.68 -6.72
N GLY A 56 11.72 3.97 -6.36
CA GLY A 56 10.53 4.82 -6.37
C GLY A 56 10.18 5.31 -4.97
N ASP A 57 8.91 5.66 -4.77
CA ASP A 57 8.41 6.29 -3.53
C ASP A 57 7.94 5.26 -2.47
N GLY A 58 8.08 3.96 -2.78
CA GLY A 58 7.68 2.87 -1.91
C GLY A 58 6.20 2.96 -1.57
N ALA A 59 5.85 3.01 -0.28
CA ALA A 59 4.46 3.07 0.17
C ALA A 59 3.91 4.51 0.32
N ASP A 60 4.72 5.56 0.13
CA ASP A 60 4.37 6.97 0.34
C ASP A 60 3.50 7.23 1.60
N GLY A 61 3.94 6.72 2.76
CA GLY A 61 3.23 6.88 4.04
C GLY A 61 1.86 6.18 4.13
N THR A 62 1.45 5.46 3.08
CA THR A 62 0.20 4.70 3.05
C THR A 62 0.42 3.34 3.70
N LYS A 63 -0.61 2.81 4.36
CA LYS A 63 -0.60 1.43 4.88
C LYS A 63 -0.80 0.41 3.74
N THR A 64 0.17 0.30 2.82
CA THR A 64 0.19 -0.70 1.75
C THR A 64 1.26 -1.74 2.01
N ASN A 65 1.04 -2.95 1.49
CA ASN A 65 2.02 -4.02 1.55
C ASN A 65 2.61 -4.20 0.15
N LEU A 66 3.84 -3.74 -0.03
CA LEU A 66 4.56 -3.77 -1.31
C LEU A 66 5.82 -4.65 -1.20
N PRO A 67 5.69 -5.97 -0.97
CA PRO A 67 6.86 -6.84 -0.91
C PRO A 67 7.56 -6.90 -2.27
N ALA A 68 8.88 -7.02 -2.21
CA ALA A 68 9.68 -7.40 -3.36
C ALA A 68 9.49 -8.88 -3.67
N TRP A 69 9.61 -9.25 -4.95
CA TRP A 69 9.55 -10.64 -5.41
C TRP A 69 10.88 -11.04 -6.03
N TRP A 70 11.37 -12.23 -5.70
CA TRP A 70 12.60 -12.76 -6.29
C TRP A 70 12.30 -14.00 -7.14
N GLN A 71 12.67 -13.96 -8.42
CA GLN A 71 12.68 -15.12 -9.31
C GLN A 71 13.79 -14.98 -10.36
N ASN A 72 14.42 -16.09 -10.76
CA ASN A 72 15.37 -16.15 -11.88
C ASN A 72 16.46 -15.04 -11.84
N ASP A 73 17.13 -14.88 -10.69
CA ASP A 73 18.18 -13.87 -10.45
C ASP A 73 17.74 -12.40 -10.56
N LEU A 74 16.43 -12.17 -10.66
CA LEU A 74 15.82 -10.85 -10.70
C LEU A 74 14.96 -10.61 -9.46
N LEU A 75 15.22 -9.48 -8.80
CA LEU A 75 14.37 -8.92 -7.76
C LEU A 75 13.45 -7.89 -8.42
N PHE A 76 12.15 -8.04 -8.19
CA PHE A 76 11.12 -7.16 -8.70
C PHE A 76 10.50 -6.38 -7.57
N THR A 77 10.39 -5.07 -7.73
CA THR A 77 9.78 -4.16 -6.77
C THR A 77 8.76 -3.30 -7.47
N THR A 78 7.80 -2.78 -6.71
CA THR A 78 6.90 -1.73 -7.18
C THR A 78 6.74 -0.69 -6.08
N ASP A 79 6.61 0.57 -6.45
CA ASP A 79 6.09 1.59 -5.54
C ASP A 79 4.58 1.74 -5.69
N ILE A 80 3.99 2.67 -4.95
CA ILE A 80 2.55 2.87 -4.90
C ILE A 80 2.02 3.59 -6.13
N GLU A 81 2.84 4.40 -6.83
CA GLU A 81 2.53 5.07 -8.10
C GLU A 81 2.39 4.09 -9.25
N GLY A 82 3.03 2.92 -9.14
CA GLY A 82 3.00 1.87 -10.15
C GLY A 82 4.30 1.76 -10.94
N ASP A 83 5.39 2.34 -10.45
CA ASP A 83 6.72 2.16 -11.02
C ASP A 83 7.24 0.77 -10.63
N ILE A 84 7.36 -0.12 -11.61
CA ILE A 84 7.89 -1.48 -11.42
C ILE A 84 9.34 -1.54 -11.89
N THR A 85 10.23 -2.07 -11.04
CA THR A 85 11.66 -2.19 -11.33
C THR A 85 12.10 -3.64 -11.23
N ALA A 86 12.86 -4.12 -12.21
CA ALA A 86 13.59 -5.38 -12.14
C ALA A 86 15.08 -5.13 -11.90
N ILE A 87 15.64 -5.83 -10.93
CA ILE A 87 17.00 -5.64 -10.44
C ILE A 87 17.73 -6.97 -10.45
N ASN A 88 18.95 -7.02 -10.97
CA ASN A 88 19.79 -8.19 -10.79
C ASN A 88 20.15 -8.37 -9.31
N ALA A 89 19.75 -9.48 -8.71
CA ALA A 89 19.81 -9.71 -7.27
C ALA A 89 21.24 -9.67 -6.69
N ASP A 90 22.24 -10.08 -7.48
CA ASP A 90 23.64 -10.11 -7.03
C ASP A 90 24.30 -8.72 -7.08
N SER A 91 24.02 -7.95 -8.13
CA SER A 91 24.73 -6.69 -8.41
C SER A 91 23.98 -5.43 -8.04
N GLY A 92 22.68 -5.50 -7.76
CA GLY A 92 21.84 -4.33 -7.49
C GLY A 92 21.58 -3.45 -8.72
N LYS A 93 21.96 -3.91 -9.92
CA LYS A 93 21.77 -3.17 -11.16
C LYS A 93 20.34 -3.35 -11.68
N VAL A 94 19.71 -2.24 -12.05
CA VAL A 94 18.43 -2.25 -12.78
C VAL A 94 18.64 -2.90 -14.13
N VAL A 95 17.79 -3.87 -14.45
CA VAL A 95 17.73 -4.55 -15.74
C VAL A 95 16.72 -3.86 -16.64
N TRP A 96 15.54 -3.55 -16.08
CA TRP A 96 14.49 -2.76 -16.73
C TRP A 96 13.61 -2.11 -15.65
N ASP A 97 12.90 -1.07 -16.05
CA ASP A 97 11.86 -0.37 -15.28
C ASP A 97 10.70 0.01 -16.21
N ASN A 98 9.48 0.06 -15.68
CA ASN A 98 8.27 0.46 -16.41
C ASN A 98 7.28 1.17 -15.47
N ASP A 99 6.50 2.09 -16.03
CA ASP A 99 5.33 2.70 -15.38
C ASP A 99 4.07 1.93 -15.79
N LEU A 100 3.28 1.45 -14.82
CA LEU A 100 2.03 0.72 -15.06
C LEU A 100 0.82 1.62 -15.35
N ASP A 101 1.02 2.94 -15.33
CA ASP A 101 0.03 4.01 -15.47
C ASP A 101 -1.11 3.87 -14.44
N THR A 102 -0.82 3.32 -13.26
CA THR A 102 -1.86 3.02 -12.28
C THR A 102 -1.33 2.80 -10.88
N ARG A 103 -2.06 3.34 -9.90
CA ARG A 103 -1.76 3.14 -8.48
C ARG A 103 -1.93 1.68 -8.09
N VAL A 104 -0.91 1.13 -7.43
CA VAL A 104 -0.91 -0.25 -6.94
C VAL A 104 -0.99 -0.26 -5.42
N ILE A 105 -1.55 -1.31 -4.86
CA ILE A 105 -1.68 -1.46 -3.40
C ILE A 105 -1.18 -2.82 -2.90
N THR A 106 -0.70 -3.63 -3.83
CA THR A 106 -0.10 -4.93 -3.56
C THR A 106 1.26 -4.97 -4.25
N GLY A 107 2.24 -5.56 -3.58
CA GLY A 107 3.56 -5.75 -4.15
C GLY A 107 3.58 -6.75 -5.30
N VAL A 108 4.78 -7.10 -5.74
CA VAL A 108 4.96 -7.98 -6.88
C VAL A 108 4.75 -9.43 -6.45
N GLY A 109 4.03 -10.20 -7.25
CA GLY A 109 4.06 -11.65 -7.19
C GLY A 109 4.53 -12.21 -8.54
N GLY A 110 4.75 -13.52 -8.63
CA GLY A 110 5.26 -14.08 -9.88
C GLY A 110 5.17 -15.58 -9.99
N GLY A 111 5.71 -16.05 -11.11
CA GLY A 111 5.79 -17.46 -11.48
C GLY A 111 5.63 -17.68 -12.99
N MET A 112 6.09 -18.84 -13.47
CA MET A 112 6.02 -19.24 -14.88
C MET A 112 6.62 -18.22 -15.87
N GLY A 113 7.70 -17.52 -15.49
CA GLY A 113 8.34 -16.49 -16.31
C GLY A 113 7.57 -15.16 -16.39
N MET A 114 6.49 -15.03 -15.61
CA MET A 114 5.70 -13.81 -15.51
C MET A 114 5.83 -13.24 -14.10
N ILE A 115 5.54 -11.95 -13.99
CA ILE A 115 5.28 -11.26 -12.73
C ILE A 115 3.91 -10.61 -12.78
N PHE A 116 3.31 -10.39 -11.62
CA PHE A 116 1.96 -9.92 -11.47
C PHE A 116 1.89 -8.75 -10.49
N VAL A 117 1.09 -7.75 -10.86
CA VAL A 117 0.81 -6.60 -10.00
C VAL A 117 -0.68 -6.36 -9.96
N GLY A 118 -1.19 -6.20 -8.75
CA GLY A 118 -2.60 -5.98 -8.47
C GLY A 118 -2.89 -4.53 -8.07
N THR A 119 -4.01 -4.00 -8.56
CA THR A 119 -4.38 -2.60 -8.31
C THR A 119 -5.56 -2.47 -7.36
N GLN A 120 -5.71 -1.26 -6.81
CA GLN A 120 -6.90 -0.88 -6.03
C GLN A 120 -8.18 -0.86 -6.87
N LYS A 121 -8.09 -0.87 -8.20
CA LYS A 121 -9.27 -0.92 -9.08
C LYS A 121 -9.63 -2.35 -9.49
N GLY A 122 -9.00 -3.34 -8.86
CA GLY A 122 -9.22 -4.76 -9.16
C GLY A 122 -8.67 -5.17 -10.52
N VAL A 123 -7.66 -4.46 -11.03
CA VAL A 123 -6.96 -4.88 -12.24
C VAL A 123 -5.76 -5.73 -11.82
N LEU A 124 -5.66 -6.94 -12.38
CA LEU A 124 -4.46 -7.76 -12.31
C LEU A 124 -3.68 -7.60 -13.62
N ILE A 125 -2.44 -7.16 -13.51
CA ILE A 125 -1.53 -6.89 -14.64
C ILE A 125 -0.47 -7.99 -14.63
N ALA A 126 -0.22 -8.60 -15.78
CA ALA A 126 0.87 -9.55 -15.96
C ALA A 126 1.93 -9.00 -16.91
N LEU A 127 3.18 -9.11 -16.50
CA LEU A 127 4.34 -8.63 -17.25
C LEU A 127 5.30 -9.80 -17.48
N GLN A 128 6.00 -9.77 -18.60
CA GLN A 128 7.10 -10.68 -18.87
C GLN A 128 8.28 -10.33 -17.96
N GLU A 129 8.85 -11.32 -17.26
CA GLU A 129 9.92 -11.06 -16.29
C GLU A 129 11.20 -10.46 -16.92
N THR A 130 11.46 -10.76 -18.19
CA THR A 130 12.75 -10.51 -18.83
C THR A 130 12.93 -9.08 -19.32
N ASP A 131 11.84 -8.42 -19.71
CA ASP A 131 11.84 -7.09 -20.32
C ASP A 131 10.73 -6.18 -19.79
N GLY A 132 9.89 -6.68 -18.87
CA GLY A 132 8.77 -5.95 -18.30
C GLY A 132 7.62 -5.72 -19.27
N ALA A 133 7.61 -6.35 -20.44
CA ALA A 133 6.54 -6.16 -21.42
C ALA A 133 5.20 -6.65 -20.85
N GLU A 134 4.16 -5.82 -20.96
CA GLU A 134 2.81 -6.20 -20.57
C GLU A 134 2.29 -7.34 -21.45
N LEU A 135 1.93 -8.45 -20.82
CA LEU A 135 1.36 -9.64 -21.47
C LEU A 135 -0.16 -9.56 -21.52
N TRP A 136 -0.79 -9.15 -20.41
CA TRP A 136 -2.23 -9.00 -20.31
C TRP A 136 -2.65 -8.20 -19.06
N ARG A 137 -3.90 -7.73 -19.10
CA ARG A 137 -4.65 -7.20 -17.94
C ARG A 137 -5.97 -7.93 -17.80
N SER A 138 -6.36 -8.22 -16.56
CA SER A 138 -7.65 -8.83 -16.23
C SER A 138 -8.38 -8.02 -15.17
N GLN A 139 -9.63 -7.67 -15.45
CA GLN A 139 -10.52 -7.03 -14.47
C GLN A 139 -11.13 -8.09 -13.55
N LEU A 140 -10.89 -7.93 -12.26
CA LEU A 140 -11.48 -8.71 -11.18
C LEU A 140 -12.66 -7.97 -10.54
N THR A 141 -13.34 -8.62 -9.61
CA THR A 141 -14.55 -8.09 -8.97
C THR A 141 -14.26 -7.08 -7.85
N SER A 142 -13.03 -7.04 -7.34
CA SER A 142 -12.61 -6.19 -6.22
C SER A 142 -11.10 -5.95 -6.29
N GLU A 143 -10.61 -5.11 -5.39
CA GLU A 143 -9.21 -4.85 -5.07
C GLU A 143 -8.37 -6.12 -4.97
N VAL A 144 -7.14 -6.04 -5.45
CA VAL A 144 -6.14 -7.08 -5.24
C VAL A 144 -5.27 -6.69 -4.05
N LEU A 145 -5.41 -7.42 -2.94
CA LEU A 145 -4.76 -7.09 -1.66
C LEU A 145 -3.55 -7.98 -1.34
N ALA A 146 -3.32 -9.02 -2.14
CA ALA A 146 -2.22 -9.96 -1.96
C ALA A 146 -1.49 -10.16 -3.30
N PRO A 147 -0.14 -10.31 -3.27
CA PRO A 147 0.62 -10.63 -4.47
C PRO A 147 0.11 -11.93 -5.10
N ALA A 148 -0.17 -11.89 -6.40
CA ALA A 148 -0.61 -13.07 -7.13
C ALA A 148 0.61 -13.95 -7.49
N THR A 149 0.50 -15.25 -7.26
CA THR A 149 1.55 -16.21 -7.66
C THR A 149 0.99 -17.22 -8.66
N ALA A 150 1.84 -17.65 -9.58
CA ALA A 150 1.54 -18.73 -10.51
C ALA A 150 2.50 -19.89 -10.23
N SER A 151 1.97 -21.01 -9.75
CA SER A 151 2.74 -22.25 -9.59
C SER A 151 2.22 -23.32 -10.54
N ASN A 152 3.12 -24.19 -10.98
CA ASN A 152 2.74 -25.45 -11.64
C ASN A 152 2.49 -26.59 -10.64
N ASP A 153 2.66 -26.35 -9.34
CA ASP A 153 2.30 -27.27 -8.27
C ASP A 153 1.47 -26.54 -7.20
N VAL A 154 0.24 -27.06 -7.04
CA VAL A 154 -0.86 -26.72 -6.12
C VAL A 154 -0.53 -26.02 -4.81
#